data_AF-A0A368GE02-F1
#
_entry.id   AF-A0A368GE02-F1
#
_cell.length_a   1.000
_cell.length_b   1.000
_cell.length_c   1.000
_cell.angle_alpha   90.00
_cell.angle_beta   90.00
_cell.angle_gamma   90.00
#
_symmetry.space_group_name_H-M   'P 1'
#
loop_
_entity.id
_entity.type
_entity.pdbx_description
1 polymer ?
#
loop_
_entity_poly.entity_id
_entity_poly.type
_entity_poly.pdbx_seq_one_letter_code
_entity_poly.pdbx_strand_id
1 'polypeptide(L)'
;MVRGKLKKHGGLCYFAGPILSELRSHKIEIYQFPTDDETVAQANAEMNNAVPFAVVGSCDFVKKENGMRVRARRYPWGIVEVENEQHCDFVKLREALIRTNVDSLRERTHNILYENYRRERLRAMHVGDGDTGPKMVEMYTLKQKEYNDEFARREVKIREDFQKTLEAKEAELRQKEEAVCFCYFW
;
A
#
# COMPACT_ATOMS: atom_id res chain seq x y z
N MET A 1 13.37 -7.83 44.91
CA MET A 1 13.08 -8.18 43.51
C MET A 1 13.50 -7.00 42.64
N VAL A 2 14.71 -7.05 42.07
CA VAL A 2 15.33 -5.91 41.37
C VAL A 2 14.66 -5.77 40.01
N ARG A 3 13.76 -4.79 39.85
CA ARG A 3 13.21 -4.41 38.54
C ARG A 3 14.31 -3.72 37.72
N GLY A 4 15.08 -4.50 36.97
CA GLY A 4 16.08 -3.97 36.04
C GLY A 4 15.40 -3.13 34.96
N LYS A 5 15.74 -1.83 34.89
CA LYS A 5 15.34 -0.97 33.76
C LYS A 5 16.05 -1.50 32.50
N LEU A 6 15.28 -2.01 31.54
CA LEU A 6 15.77 -2.48 30.24
C LEU A 6 16.24 -1.28 29.42
N LYS A 7 17.55 -1.00 29.39
CA LYS A 7 18.10 0.07 28.55
C LYS A 7 18.35 -0.44 27.13
N LYS A 8 18.30 0.45 26.15
CA LYS A 8 18.89 0.24 24.82
C LYS A 8 20.34 -0.22 24.97
N HIS A 9 20.60 -1.48 24.68
CA HIS A 9 21.95 -2.03 24.66
C HIS A 9 22.67 -1.61 23.36
N GLY A 10 24.00 -1.45 23.44
CA GLY A 10 24.87 -1.06 22.32
C GLY A 10 24.85 -2.02 21.12
N GLY A 11 24.18 -3.17 21.19
CA GLY A 11 23.99 -4.04 20.02
C GLY A 11 23.23 -3.37 18.87
N LEU A 12 22.37 -2.39 19.14
CA LEU A 12 21.59 -1.71 18.10
C LEU A 12 22.44 -0.82 17.18
N CYS A 13 23.51 -0.18 17.70
CA CYS A 13 24.43 0.58 16.83
C CYS A 13 25.31 -0.34 15.97
N TYR A 14 25.58 -1.57 16.44
CA TYR A 14 26.30 -2.58 15.67
C TYR A 14 25.54 -3.00 14.41
N PHE A 15 24.21 -3.07 14.46
CA PHE A 15 23.39 -3.44 13.31
C PHE A 15 23.11 -2.28 12.34
N ALA A 16 23.06 -1.04 12.83
CA ALA A 16 22.77 0.13 11.99
C ALA A 16 23.80 0.36 10.88
N GLY A 17 25.10 0.23 11.19
CA GLY A 17 26.19 0.48 10.24
C GLY A 17 26.17 -0.44 9.01
N PRO A 18 26.14 -1.77 9.19
CA PRO A 18 26.04 -2.73 8.08
C PRO A 18 24.82 -2.51 7.20
N ILE A 19 23.64 -2.27 7.79
CA ILE A 19 22.40 -2.01 7.04
C ILE A 19 22.56 -0.80 6.12
N LEU A 20 23.08 0.32 6.64
CA LEU A 20 23.31 1.53 5.84
C LEU A 20 24.39 1.33 4.77
N SER A 21 25.36 0.47 5.02
CA SER A 21 26.37 0.10 4.02
C SER A 21 25.76 -0.70 2.87
N GLU A 22 24.95 -1.72 3.20
CA GLU A 22 24.28 -2.56 2.21
C GLU A 22 23.29 -1.76 1.36
N LEU A 23 22.49 -0.88 1.97
CA LEU A 23 21.56 0.00 1.24
C LEU A 23 22.28 0.86 0.21
N ARG A 24 23.44 1.43 0.58
CA ARG A 24 24.28 2.22 -0.33
C ARG A 24 24.87 1.36 -1.45
N SER A 25 25.34 0.16 -1.14
CA SER A 25 25.92 -0.74 -2.15
C SER A 25 24.90 -1.17 -3.22
N HIS A 26 23.63 -1.34 -2.83
CA HIS A 26 22.53 -1.70 -3.73
C HIS A 26 21.85 -0.49 -4.38
N LYS A 27 22.35 0.73 -4.15
CA LYS A 27 21.77 2.00 -4.66
C LYS A 27 20.30 2.17 -4.28
N ILE A 28 19.94 1.73 -3.07
CA ILE A 28 18.59 1.90 -2.54
C ILE A 28 18.51 3.29 -1.89
N GLU A 29 17.79 4.19 -2.53
CA GLU A 29 17.53 5.52 -2.00
C GLU A 29 16.48 5.46 -0.88
N ILE A 30 16.92 5.74 0.34
CA ILE A 30 16.03 5.95 1.48
C ILE A 30 15.67 7.42 1.61
N TYR A 31 14.50 7.68 2.20
CA TYR A 31 14.09 9.05 2.50
C TYR A 31 15.08 9.70 3.47
N GLN A 32 15.50 10.92 3.13
CA GLN A 32 16.33 11.79 3.96
C GLN A 32 15.49 12.99 4.36
N PHE A 33 15.47 13.31 5.66
CA PHE A 33 14.76 14.48 6.16
C PHE A 33 15.45 15.75 5.64
N PRO A 34 14.69 16.71 5.09
CA PRO A 34 15.25 17.91 4.49
C PRO A 34 15.93 18.78 5.57
N THR A 35 17.11 19.31 5.26
CA THR A 35 17.87 20.19 6.16
C THR A 35 17.96 21.61 5.63
N ASP A 36 17.15 21.95 4.61
CA ASP A 36 17.21 23.23 3.91
C ASP A 36 16.57 24.37 4.72
N ASP A 37 15.60 24.05 5.57
CA ASP A 37 14.94 25.01 6.47
C ASP A 37 15.70 25.09 7.81
N GLU A 38 16.34 26.24 8.06
CA GLU A 38 17.13 26.50 9.27
C GLU A 38 16.36 26.25 10.58
N THR A 39 15.03 26.41 10.58
CA THR A 39 14.21 26.22 11.79
C THR A 39 14.10 24.76 12.24
N VAL A 40 14.22 23.82 11.30
CA VAL A 40 14.11 22.38 11.55
C VAL A 40 15.36 21.59 11.15
N ALA A 41 16.36 22.26 10.55
CA ALA A 41 17.58 21.63 10.04
C ALA A 41 18.33 20.83 11.11
N GLN A 42 18.49 21.39 12.31
CA GLN A 42 19.20 20.70 13.40
C GLN A 42 18.45 19.42 13.83
N ALA A 43 17.15 19.51 14.05
CA ALA A 43 16.33 18.35 14.41
C ALA A 43 16.36 17.29 13.31
N ASN A 44 16.21 17.70 12.05
CA ASN A 44 16.22 16.78 10.91
C ASN A 44 17.59 16.12 10.70
N ALA A 45 18.70 16.82 10.95
CA ALA A 45 20.03 16.23 10.93
C ALA A 45 20.19 15.15 12.03
N GLU A 46 19.70 15.42 13.24
CA GLU A 46 19.68 14.41 14.31
C GLU A 46 18.81 13.20 13.95
N MET A 47 17.66 13.42 13.30
CA MET A 47 16.79 12.35 12.82
C MET A 47 17.45 11.52 11.72
N ASN A 48 18.14 12.14 10.76
CA ASN A 48 18.89 11.43 9.71
C ASN A 48 19.99 10.55 10.31
N ASN A 49 20.69 11.03 11.34
CA ASN A 49 21.69 10.24 12.07
C ASN A 49 21.10 9.09 12.90
N ALA A 50 19.82 9.18 13.26
CA ALA A 50 19.11 8.14 14.00
C ALA A 50 18.52 7.04 13.09
N VAL A 51 18.59 7.19 11.75
CA VAL A 51 18.14 6.17 10.81
C VAL A 51 19.18 5.03 10.74
N PRO A 52 18.79 3.75 10.79
CA PRO A 52 17.42 3.25 10.91
C PRO A 52 16.88 3.30 12.35
N PHE A 53 15.64 3.79 12.52
CA PHE A 53 15.00 3.91 13.83
C PHE A 53 14.72 2.54 14.47
N ALA A 54 15.21 2.33 15.69
CA ALA A 54 14.96 1.12 16.45
C ALA A 54 13.66 1.24 17.25
N VAL A 55 12.53 0.85 16.64
CA VAL A 55 11.20 1.04 17.21
C VAL A 55 10.61 -0.20 17.86
N VAL A 56 9.81 0.00 18.90
CA VAL A 56 9.00 -1.04 19.56
C VAL A 56 7.56 -0.58 19.54
N GLY A 57 6.65 -1.37 18.96
CA GLY A 57 5.21 -1.10 18.99
C GLY A 57 4.49 -1.85 20.12
N SER A 58 3.46 -1.24 20.70
CA SER A 58 2.51 -1.91 21.59
C SER A 58 1.12 -1.27 21.47
N CYS A 59 0.08 -2.10 21.43
CA CYS A 59 -1.32 -1.66 21.56
C CYS A 59 -1.79 -1.66 23.02
N ASP A 60 -1.04 -2.33 23.91
CA ASP A 60 -1.43 -2.52 25.30
C ASP A 60 -0.97 -1.38 26.20
N PHE A 61 -1.81 -1.06 27.18
CA PHE A 61 -1.52 -0.07 28.21
C PHE A 61 -1.15 -0.75 29.53
N VAL A 62 -0.04 -0.32 30.12
CA VAL A 62 0.39 -0.72 31.45
C VAL A 62 0.27 0.47 32.40
N LYS A 63 -0.37 0.26 33.56
CA LYS A 63 -0.43 1.25 34.63
C LYS A 63 0.92 1.26 35.37
N LYS A 64 1.58 2.42 35.40
CA LYS A 64 2.79 2.65 36.19
C LYS A 64 2.46 2.82 37.68
N GLU A 65 3.49 2.76 38.52
CA GLU A 65 3.39 3.01 39.96
C GLU A 65 2.88 4.42 40.29
N ASN A 66 3.17 5.40 39.41
CA ASN A 66 2.67 6.77 39.51
C ASN A 66 1.21 6.93 39.05
N GLY A 67 0.50 5.84 38.74
CA GLY A 67 -0.90 5.84 38.29
C GLY A 67 -1.10 6.14 36.80
N MET A 68 -0.07 6.59 36.08
CA MET A 68 -0.15 6.92 34.66
C MET A 68 -0.23 5.65 33.79
N ARG A 69 -1.11 5.65 32.79
CA ARG A 69 -1.17 4.57 31.79
C ARG A 69 -0.23 4.90 30.65
N VAL A 70 0.70 3.99 30.36
CA VAL A 70 1.65 4.13 29.25
C VAL A 70 1.56 2.93 28.31
N ARG A 71 1.83 3.14 27.03
CA ARG A 71 1.96 2.05 26.05
C ARG A 71 3.25 1.28 26.31
N ALA A 72 3.13 -0.02 26.57
CA ALA A 72 4.29 -0.84 26.92
C ALA A 72 4.07 -2.31 26.57
N ARG A 73 5.17 -3.05 26.40
CA ARG A 73 5.17 -4.52 26.31
C ARG A 73 5.64 -5.09 27.64
N ARG A 74 4.86 -6.00 28.22
CA ARG A 74 5.21 -6.67 29.47
C ARG A 74 5.79 -8.04 29.18
N TYR A 75 6.96 -8.31 29.76
CA TYR A 75 7.62 -9.60 29.76
C TYR A 75 7.87 -10.06 31.21
N PRO A 76 8.12 -11.36 31.43
CA PRO A 76 8.49 -11.87 32.76
C PRO A 76 9.73 -11.17 33.35
N TRP A 77 10.67 -10.75 32.50
CA TRP A 77 11.92 -10.08 32.89
C TRP A 77 11.83 -8.55 32.96
N GLY A 78 10.72 -7.94 32.56
CA GLY A 78 10.58 -6.48 32.64
C GLY A 78 9.50 -5.90 31.73
N ILE A 79 9.38 -4.57 31.78
CA ILE A 79 8.40 -3.82 30.99
C ILE A 79 9.16 -2.89 30.05
N VAL A 80 8.88 -3.00 28.75
CA VAL A 80 9.43 -2.13 27.71
C VAL A 80 8.41 -1.07 27.36
N GLU A 81 8.61 0.13 27.89
CA GLU A 81 7.83 1.32 27.56
C GLU A 81 8.13 1.80 26.13
N VAL A 82 7.08 2.05 25.34
CA VAL A 82 7.20 2.49 23.94
C VAL A 82 7.55 3.98 23.84
N GLU A 83 7.03 4.81 24.74
CA GLU A 83 7.26 6.26 24.70
C GLU A 83 8.53 6.68 25.46
N ASN A 84 9.37 5.72 25.86
CA ASN A 84 10.61 5.97 26.57
C ASN A 84 11.81 5.90 25.60
N GLU A 85 12.49 7.02 25.41
CA GLU A 85 13.65 7.14 24.50
C GLU A 85 14.84 6.24 24.87
N GLN A 86 14.94 5.84 26.15
CA GLN A 86 15.97 4.90 26.58
C GLN A 86 15.68 3.46 26.11
N HIS A 87 14.45 3.15 25.73
CA HIS A 87 14.04 1.81 25.31
C HIS A 87 13.91 1.69 23.79
N CYS A 88 13.41 2.72 23.11
CA CYS A 88 13.26 2.71 21.66
C CYS A 88 13.19 4.12 21.07
N ASP A 89 13.43 4.24 19.76
CA ASP A 89 13.40 5.53 19.03
C ASP A 89 11.99 5.91 18.55
N PHE A 90 10.93 5.33 19.13
CA PHE A 90 9.56 5.59 18.68
C PHE A 90 9.19 7.08 18.79
N VAL A 91 9.64 7.76 19.85
CA VAL A 91 9.41 9.20 20.03
C VAL A 91 10.04 9.99 18.89
N LYS A 92 11.30 9.71 18.57
CA LYS A 92 12.04 10.32 17.45
C LYS A 92 11.35 10.08 16.12
N LEU A 93 10.95 8.83 15.84
CA LEU A 93 10.22 8.48 14.62
C LEU A 93 8.90 9.28 14.51
N ARG A 94 8.11 9.33 15.58
CA ARG A 94 6.82 10.03 15.60
C ARG A 94 7.00 11.53 15.35
N GLU A 95 7.98 12.14 16.01
CA GLU A 95 8.26 13.56 15.84
C GLU A 95 8.74 13.86 14.42
N ALA A 96 9.68 13.05 13.91
CA ALA A 96 10.22 13.21 12.57
C ALA A 96 9.15 13.09 11.49
N LEU A 97 8.28 12.08 11.57
CA LEU A 97 7.28 11.82 10.53
C LEU A 97 6.06 12.73 10.64
N ILE A 98 5.46 12.88 11.83
CA ILE A 98 4.12 13.46 11.98
C ILE A 98 4.18 14.94 12.35
N ARG A 99 5.20 15.39 13.10
CA ARG A 99 5.24 16.76 13.62
C ARG A 99 5.89 17.72 12.64
N THR A 100 7.03 17.34 12.06
CA THR A 100 7.85 18.26 11.26
C THR A 100 7.79 17.99 9.76
N ASN A 101 7.80 16.73 9.31
CA ASN A 101 8.08 16.43 7.90
C ASN A 101 6.90 15.87 7.09
N VAL A 102 5.66 15.91 7.60
CA VAL A 102 4.47 15.41 6.86
C VAL A 102 4.30 16.14 5.52
N ASP A 103 4.41 17.46 5.52
CA ASP A 103 4.23 18.25 4.31
C ASP A 103 5.35 17.96 3.29
N SER A 104 6.60 17.87 3.74
CA SER A 104 7.73 17.50 2.88
C SER A 104 7.61 16.09 2.31
N LEU A 105 7.07 15.14 3.08
CA LEU A 105 6.77 13.79 2.59
C LEU A 105 5.68 13.80 1.51
N ARG A 106 4.61 14.59 1.73
CA ARG A 106 3.53 14.78 0.75
C ARG A 106 4.07 15.39 -0.55
N GLU A 107 4.87 16.44 -0.43
CA GLU A 107 5.46 17.14 -1.56
C GLU A 107 6.40 16.24 -2.37
N ARG A 108 7.31 15.51 -1.71
CA ARG A 108 8.18 14.54 -2.39
C ARG A 108 7.38 13.46 -3.12
N THR A 109 6.31 12.97 -2.49
CA THR A 109 5.44 11.97 -3.10
C THR A 109 4.77 12.52 -4.37
N HIS A 110 4.31 13.76 -4.35
CA HIS A 110 3.67 14.38 -5.50
C HIS A 110 4.69 14.71 -6.62
N ASN A 111 5.75 15.42 -6.28
CA ASN A 111 6.67 15.99 -7.26
C ASN A 111 7.66 14.98 -7.85
N ILE A 112 7.96 13.89 -7.12
CA ILE A 112 8.94 12.89 -7.56
C ILE A 112 8.23 11.57 -7.87
N LEU A 113 7.62 10.93 -6.87
CA LEU A 113 7.11 9.56 -7.03
C LEU A 113 5.94 9.51 -8.01
N TYR A 114 4.97 10.42 -7.83
CA TYR A 114 3.80 10.50 -8.70
C TYR A 114 4.17 11.02 -10.09
N GLU A 115 4.98 12.08 -10.23
CA GLU A 115 5.39 12.56 -11.55
C GLU A 115 6.25 11.55 -12.33
N ASN A 116 7.09 10.75 -11.66
CA ASN A 116 7.80 9.65 -12.33
C ASN A 116 6.82 8.62 -12.90
N TYR A 117 5.86 8.18 -12.08
CA TYR A 117 4.82 7.26 -12.52
C TYR A 117 3.95 7.86 -13.64
N ARG A 118 3.57 9.13 -13.51
CA ARG A 118 2.75 9.86 -14.49
C ARG A 118 3.45 9.91 -15.84
N ARG A 119 4.73 10.29 -15.88
CA ARG A 119 5.54 10.31 -17.10
C ARG A 119 5.67 8.92 -17.73
N GLU A 120 5.93 7.89 -16.94
CA GLU A 120 6.03 6.52 -17.43
C GLU A 120 4.70 6.03 -18.03
N ARG A 121 3.57 6.32 -17.36
CA ARG A 121 2.24 5.97 -17.87
C ARG A 121 1.87 6.70 -19.15
N LEU A 122 2.15 8.01 -19.24
CA LEU A 122 1.90 8.78 -20.46
C LEU A 122 2.74 8.28 -21.63
N ARG A 123 4.01 7.94 -21.39
CA ARG A 123 4.88 7.32 -22.40
C ARG A 123 4.35 5.97 -22.87
N ALA A 124 3.91 5.10 -21.97
CA ALA A 124 3.29 3.83 -22.34
C ALA A 124 2.01 4.00 -23.18
N MET A 125 1.31 5.12 -22.95
CA MET A 125 0.15 5.55 -23.73
C MET A 125 0.52 6.28 -25.03
N HIS A 126 1.80 6.45 -25.37
CA HIS A 126 2.27 7.23 -26.53
C HIS A 126 1.75 8.68 -26.54
N VAL A 127 1.36 9.22 -25.38
CA VAL A 127 0.97 10.61 -25.21
C VAL A 127 2.22 11.39 -24.79
N GLY A 128 2.72 12.25 -25.67
CA GLY A 128 3.90 13.08 -25.38
C GLY A 128 3.60 14.16 -24.32
N ASP A 129 4.65 14.58 -23.60
CA ASP A 129 4.60 15.69 -22.64
C ASP A 129 4.24 16.99 -23.40
N GLY A 130 2.95 17.35 -23.39
CA GLY A 130 2.40 18.50 -24.13
C GLY A 130 1.03 18.24 -24.77
N ASP A 131 0.60 16.98 -24.89
CA ASP A 131 -0.62 16.58 -25.61
C ASP A 131 -1.80 16.18 -24.71
N THR A 132 -1.73 16.55 -23.42
CA THR A 132 -2.61 16.06 -22.35
C THR A 132 -4.10 16.45 -22.49
N GLY A 133 -4.47 17.24 -23.49
CA GLY A 133 -5.85 17.65 -23.75
C GLY A 133 -6.54 16.74 -24.77
N PRO A 134 -6.53 17.06 -26.08
CA PRO A 134 -7.36 16.38 -27.07
C PRO A 134 -7.03 14.89 -27.25
N LYS A 135 -5.75 14.51 -27.32
CA LYS A 135 -5.32 13.12 -27.57
C LYS A 135 -5.66 12.17 -26.42
N MET A 136 -5.62 12.67 -25.19
CA MET A 136 -6.06 11.90 -24.01
C MET A 136 -7.56 11.62 -24.09
N VAL A 137 -8.37 12.62 -24.44
CA VAL A 137 -9.82 12.45 -24.62
C VAL A 137 -10.13 11.46 -25.74
N GLU A 138 -9.46 11.57 -26.89
CA GLU A 138 -9.59 10.61 -28.00
C GLU A 138 -9.19 9.18 -27.60
N MET A 139 -8.15 9.03 -26.79
CA MET A 139 -7.76 7.71 -26.30
C MET A 139 -8.78 7.13 -25.33
N TYR A 140 -9.31 7.94 -24.40
CA TYR A 140 -10.36 7.49 -23.49
C TYR A 140 -11.63 7.09 -24.24
N THR A 141 -12.04 7.87 -25.26
CA THR A 141 -13.21 7.53 -26.07
C THR A 141 -12.98 6.30 -26.94
N LEU A 142 -11.79 6.14 -27.52
CA LEU A 142 -11.43 4.94 -28.29
C LEU A 142 -11.47 3.70 -27.40
N LYS A 143 -10.83 3.75 -26.23
CA LYS A 143 -10.82 2.63 -25.28
C LYS A 143 -12.22 2.30 -24.77
N GLN A 144 -13.06 3.31 -24.55
CA GLN A 144 -14.45 3.11 -24.17
C GLN A 144 -15.28 2.49 -25.29
N LYS A 145 -15.00 2.87 -26.55
CA LYS A 145 -15.61 2.24 -27.72
C LYS A 145 -15.17 0.77 -27.87
N GLU A 146 -13.89 0.46 -27.69
CA GLU A 146 -13.39 -0.93 -27.70
C GLU A 146 -14.09 -1.78 -26.62
N TYR A 147 -14.23 -1.26 -25.40
CA TYR A 147 -14.98 -1.93 -24.34
C TYR A 147 -16.45 -2.17 -24.73
N ASN A 148 -17.11 -1.17 -25.32
CA ASN A 148 -18.49 -1.30 -25.78
C ASN A 148 -18.62 -2.33 -26.93
N ASP A 149 -17.67 -2.34 -27.87
CA ASP A 149 -17.64 -3.29 -28.98
C ASP A 149 -17.39 -4.72 -28.48
N GLU A 150 -16.49 -4.91 -27.51
CA GLU A 150 -16.32 -6.20 -26.84
C GLU A 150 -17.59 -6.65 -26.12
N PHE A 151 -18.27 -5.74 -25.43
CA PHE A 151 -19.51 -6.04 -24.73
C PHE A 151 -20.61 -6.45 -25.72
N ALA A 152 -20.76 -5.73 -26.82
CA ALA A 152 -21.72 -6.06 -27.88
C ALA A 152 -21.43 -7.44 -28.49
N ARG A 153 -20.15 -7.78 -28.73
CA ARG A 153 -19.76 -9.13 -29.19
C ARG A 153 -20.14 -10.22 -28.19
N ARG A 154 -19.95 -9.96 -26.89
CA ARG A 154 -20.37 -10.89 -25.83
C ARG A 154 -21.89 -11.03 -25.77
N GLU A 155 -22.63 -9.94 -25.93
CA GLU A 155 -24.10 -9.96 -25.94
C GLU A 155 -24.64 -10.80 -27.11
N VAL A 156 -24.10 -10.63 -28.31
CA VAL A 156 -24.45 -11.46 -29.48
C VAL A 156 -24.19 -12.94 -29.18
N LYS A 157 -23.01 -13.25 -28.65
CA LYS A 157 -22.66 -14.64 -28.30
C LYS A 157 -23.60 -15.24 -27.26
N ILE A 158 -23.96 -14.47 -26.22
CA ILE A 158 -24.94 -14.91 -25.21
C ILE A 158 -26.31 -15.15 -25.84
N ARG A 159 -26.75 -14.28 -26.75
CA ARG A 159 -28.04 -14.44 -27.45
C ARG A 159 -28.04 -15.69 -28.33
N GLU A 160 -26.95 -15.95 -29.06
CA GLU A 160 -26.79 -17.17 -29.87
C GLU A 160 -26.78 -18.44 -29.01
N ASP A 161 -26.04 -18.44 -27.91
CA ASP A 161 -25.97 -19.58 -26.99
C ASP A 161 -27.33 -19.86 -26.32
N PHE A 162 -28.07 -18.81 -25.97
CA PHE A 162 -29.44 -18.93 -25.44
C PHE A 162 -30.40 -19.52 -26.47
N GLN A 163 -30.36 -19.06 -27.72
CA GLN A 163 -31.21 -19.58 -28.79
C GLN A 163 -30.95 -21.06 -29.05
N LYS A 164 -29.68 -21.49 -29.12
CA LYS A 164 -29.33 -22.92 -29.25
C LYS A 164 -29.86 -23.75 -28.09
N THR A 165 -29.80 -23.21 -26.88
CA THR A 165 -30.30 -23.89 -25.68
C THR A 165 -31.83 -24.04 -25.73
N LEU A 166 -32.55 -23.01 -26.18
CA LEU A 166 -33.99 -23.08 -26.39
C LEU A 166 -34.37 -24.12 -27.44
N GLU A 167 -33.74 -24.11 -28.61
CA GLU A 167 -34.00 -25.05 -29.69
C GLU A 167 -33.76 -26.52 -29.24
N ALA A 168 -32.67 -26.76 -28.50
CA ALA A 168 -32.39 -28.08 -27.93
C ALA A 168 -33.47 -28.52 -26.93
N LYS A 169 -33.97 -27.59 -26.09
CA LYS A 169 -35.02 -27.88 -25.11
C LYS A 169 -36.38 -28.09 -25.75
N GLU A 170 -36.73 -27.32 -26.78
CA GLU A 170 -37.94 -27.54 -27.56
C GLU A 170 -37.92 -28.90 -28.27
N ALA A 171 -36.80 -29.29 -28.87
CA ALA A 171 -36.64 -30.61 -29.48
C ALA A 171 -36.77 -31.75 -28.46
N GLU A 172 -36.20 -31.59 -27.26
CA GLU A 172 -36.32 -32.56 -26.17
C GLU A 172 -37.79 -32.71 -25.70
N LEU A 173 -38.50 -31.59 -25.53
CA LEU A 173 -39.91 -31.59 -25.14
C LEU A 173 -40.78 -32.24 -26.22
N ARG A 174 -40.52 -31.94 -27.49
CA ARG A 174 -41.26 -32.52 -28.62
C ARG A 174 -41.12 -34.04 -28.69
N GLN A 175 -39.91 -34.57 -28.47
CA GLN A 175 -39.71 -36.03 -28.38
C GLN A 175 -40.49 -36.65 -27.22
N LYS A 176 -40.57 -35.97 -26.08
CA LYS A 176 -41.37 -36.42 -24.93
C LYS A 176 -42.86 -36.39 -25.24
N GLU A 177 -43.37 -35.35 -25.90
CA GLU A 177 -44.76 -35.25 -26.34
C GLU A 177 -45.12 -36.36 -27.33
N GLU A 178 -44.26 -36.65 -28.30
CA GLU A 178 -44.45 -37.75 -29.26
C GLU A 178 -44.49 -39.11 -28.57
N ALA A 179 -43.58 -39.36 -27.61
CA ALA A 179 -43.55 -40.58 -26.83
C ALA A 179 -44.81 -40.74 -25.95
N VAL A 180 -45.29 -39.65 -25.34
CA VAL A 180 -46.53 -39.64 -24.56
C VAL A 180 -47.73 -39.88 -25.46
N CYS A 181 -47.80 -39.25 -26.64
CA CYS A 181 -48.86 -39.47 -27.61
C CYS A 181 -48.90 -40.93 -28.09
N PHE A 182 -47.74 -41.57 -28.28
CA PHE A 182 -47.64 -42.99 -28.58
C PHE A 182 -48.19 -43.89 -27.46
N CYS A 183 -48.01 -43.50 -26.19
CA CYS A 183 -48.57 -44.23 -25.04
C CYS A 183 -50.08 -44.06 -24.85
N TYR A 184 -50.70 -43.00 -25.39
CA TYR A 184 -52.15 -42.78 -25.28
C TYR A 184 -52.97 -43.38 -26.44
N PHE A 185 -52.32 -43.93 -27.47
CA PHE A 185 -52.97 -44.48 -28.67
C PHE A 185 -52.89 -46.02 -28.79
N TRP A 186 -52.59 -46.71 -27.68
CA TRP A 186 -52.67 -48.16 -27.53
C TRP A 186 -53.46 -48.55 -26.28
#